data_AF-A0AA36EM40-F1
#
_entry.id   AF-A0AA36EM40-F1
#
_cell.length_a   1.000
_cell.length_b   1.000
_cell.length_c   1.000
_cell.angle_alpha   90.00
_cell.angle_beta   90.00
_cell.angle_gamma   90.00
#
_symmetry.space_group_name_H-M   'P 1'
#
loop_
_entity.id
_entity.type
_entity.pdbx_description
1 polymer ?
#
loop_
_entity_poly.entity_id
_entity_poly.type
_entity_poly.pdbx_seq_one_letter_code
_entity_poly.pdbx_strand_id
1 'polypeptide(L)'
;MLETGNLSIIMAGNAEPINEQEVAAKYGNIRSEMNQIYSKITELEMEVSEHSLVINAIQPLDPTRRCYRMIGGVLVERTIKEVLPAVQQNKEGIEVVISRLNEALERKKKELTDFETKYKIRIRKNDGESMDDNSKKEGSAQGVLVGPANA
;
A
#
# COMPACT_ATOMS: atom_id res chain seq x y z
N MET A 1 14.86 6.20 -1.31
CA MET A 1 16.03 5.32 -1.10
C MET A 1 15.82 4.68 0.27
N LEU A 2 15.26 3.46 0.31
CA LEU A 2 15.01 2.76 1.59
C LEU A 2 16.24 1.90 1.86
N GLU A 3 17.01 2.30 2.87
CA GLU A 3 18.22 1.63 3.30
C GLU A 3 17.91 0.19 3.72
N THR A 4 18.48 -0.75 2.97
CA THR A 4 18.61 -2.15 3.36
C THR A 4 19.64 -2.23 4.49
N GLY A 5 19.21 -1.89 5.70
CA GLY A 5 19.99 -2.16 6.92
C GLY A 5 20.09 -3.68 7.13
N ASN A 6 21.31 -4.22 7.05
CA ASN A 6 21.62 -5.61 7.37
C ASN A 6 21.09 -5.94 8.78
N LEU A 7 20.06 -6.79 8.87
CA LEU A 7 19.55 -7.35 10.11
C LEU A 7 20.47 -8.51 10.55
N SER A 8 21.20 -8.34 11.64
CA SER A 8 21.89 -9.45 12.32
C SER A 8 20.94 -10.12 13.30
N ILE A 9 20.61 -11.39 13.03
CA ILE A 9 19.69 -12.21 13.83
C ILE A 9 20.50 -12.91 14.94
N ILE A 10 20.20 -12.64 16.21
CA ILE A 10 20.80 -13.35 17.35
C ILE A 10 19.84 -14.43 17.83
N MET A 11 20.18 -15.70 17.59
CA MET A 11 19.41 -16.86 18.05
C MET A 11 19.62 -17.11 19.55
N ALA A 12 18.55 -17.14 20.34
CA ALA A 12 18.59 -17.47 21.77
C ALA A 12 17.73 -18.69 22.10
N GLY A 13 18.12 -19.88 21.63
CA GLY A 13 17.46 -21.13 22.01
C GLY A 13 17.89 -22.33 21.17
N ASN A 14 17.86 -23.50 21.81
CA ASN A 14 18.39 -24.81 21.41
C ASN A 14 17.67 -25.49 20.21
N ALA A 15 17.31 -24.74 19.17
CA ALA A 15 16.76 -25.28 17.92
C ALA A 15 17.91 -25.62 16.95
N GLU A 16 17.73 -26.70 16.18
CA GLU A 16 18.67 -27.28 15.20
C GLU A 16 19.47 -26.24 14.41
N PRO A 17 20.71 -26.56 13.96
CA PRO A 17 21.61 -25.62 13.28
C PRO A 17 21.09 -25.26 11.88
N ILE A 18 20.01 -24.49 11.83
CA ILE A 18 19.49 -23.87 10.62
C ILE A 18 20.32 -22.60 10.40
N ASN A 19 20.90 -22.50 9.21
CA ASN A 19 21.80 -21.44 8.78
C ASN A 19 21.14 -20.06 9.02
N GLU A 20 21.80 -19.18 9.78
CA GLU A 20 21.28 -17.83 10.11
C GLU A 20 20.91 -17.03 8.86
N GLN A 21 21.61 -17.28 7.74
CA GLN A 21 21.32 -16.69 6.44
C GLN A 21 19.97 -17.12 5.87
N GLU A 22 19.55 -18.38 6.06
CA GLU A 22 18.26 -18.88 5.59
C GLU A 22 17.10 -18.25 6.38
N VAL A 23 17.31 -18.02 7.67
CA VAL A 23 16.33 -17.36 8.55
C VAL A 23 16.15 -15.91 8.14
N ALA A 24 17.24 -15.19 7.88
CA ALA A 24 17.22 -13.82 7.38
C ALA A 24 16.57 -13.70 6.00
N ALA A 25 16.90 -14.63 5.09
CA ALA A 25 16.29 -14.68 3.76
C ALA A 25 14.77 -14.91 3.84
N LYS A 26 14.32 -15.86 4.68
CA LYS A 26 12.89 -16.15 4.85
C LYS A 26 12.14 -14.96 5.47
N TYR A 27 12.73 -14.29 6.46
CA TYR A 27 12.17 -13.08 7.05
C TYR A 27 12.03 -11.96 6.00
N GLY A 28 13.08 -11.73 5.21
CA GLY A 28 13.07 -10.77 4.11
C GLY A 28 11.99 -11.06 3.07
N ASN A 29 11.80 -12.33 2.71
CA ASN A 29 10.77 -12.76 1.77
C ASN A 29 9.36 -12.49 2.28
N ILE A 30 9.04 -12.88 3.53
CA ILE A 30 7.72 -12.64 4.13
C ILE A 30 7.41 -11.13 4.17
N ARG A 31 8.39 -10.31 4.54
CA ARG A 31 8.24 -8.84 4.57
C ARG A 31 8.05 -8.26 3.16
N SER A 32 8.78 -8.76 2.18
CA SER A 32 8.63 -8.34 0.78
C SER A 32 7.23 -8.67 0.24
N GLU A 33 6.75 -9.89 0.48
CA GLU A 33 5.39 -10.32 0.12
C GLU A 33 4.32 -9.44 0.79
N MET A 34 4.46 -9.15 2.09
CA MET A 34 3.53 -8.26 2.79
C MET A 34 3.50 -6.86 2.15
N ASN A 35 4.66 -6.29 1.82
CA ASN A 35 4.74 -4.98 1.16
C ASN A 35 4.06 -5.00 -0.22
N GLN A 36 4.23 -6.07 -0.99
CA GLN A 36 3.56 -6.23 -2.29
C GLN A 36 2.03 -6.27 -2.13
N ILE A 37 1.53 -7.02 -1.13
CA ILE A 37 0.09 -7.07 -0.85
C ILE A 37 -0.43 -5.69 -0.44
N TYR A 38 0.30 -4.97 0.43
CA TYR A 38 -0.05 -3.60 0.82
C TYR A 38 -0.14 -2.66 -0.39
N SER A 39 0.88 -2.65 -1.25
CA SER A 39 0.87 -1.82 -2.46
C SER A 39 -0.34 -2.15 -3.34
N LYS A 40 -0.68 -3.43 -3.48
CA LYS A 40 -1.83 -3.82 -4.30
C LYS A 40 -3.18 -3.44 -3.67
N ILE A 41 -3.31 -3.52 -2.35
CA ILE A 41 -4.52 -3.07 -1.64
C ILE A 41 -4.72 -1.56 -1.88
N THR A 42 -3.69 -0.74 -1.67
CA THR A 42 -3.79 0.71 -1.87
C THR A 42 -4.15 1.08 -3.32
N GLU A 43 -3.58 0.37 -4.31
CA GLU A 43 -3.94 0.55 -5.71
C GLU A 43 -5.44 0.29 -5.95
N LEU A 44 -5.95 -0.83 -5.46
CA LEU A 44 -7.37 -1.19 -5.62
C LEU A 44 -8.31 -0.27 -4.84
N GLU A 45 -7.90 0.23 -3.67
CA GLU A 45 -8.67 1.22 -2.90
C GLU A 45 -8.83 2.53 -3.66
N MET A 46 -7.79 2.97 -4.39
CA MET A 46 -7.88 4.12 -5.29
C MET A 46 -8.88 3.85 -6.42
N GLU A 47 -8.85 2.67 -7.06
CA GLU A 47 -9.82 2.31 -8.10
C GLU A 47 -11.27 2.33 -7.57
N VAL A 48 -11.51 1.81 -6.35
CA VAL A 48 -12.84 1.85 -5.71
C VAL A 48 -13.31 3.28 -5.48
N SER A 49 -12.40 4.17 -5.06
CA SER A 49 -12.69 5.59 -4.89
C SER A 49 -13.09 6.24 -6.22
N GLU A 50 -12.34 5.98 -7.29
CA GLU A 50 -12.64 6.49 -8.63
C GLU A 50 -13.99 6.00 -9.14
N HIS A 51 -14.30 4.71 -8.99
CA HIS A 51 -15.61 4.16 -9.36
C HIS A 51 -16.74 4.82 -8.56
N SER A 52 -16.52 5.08 -7.27
CA SER A 52 -17.51 5.75 -6.41
C SER A 52 -17.77 7.19 -6.86
N LEU A 53 -16.73 7.93 -7.27
CA LEU A 53 -16.89 9.27 -7.84
C LEU A 53 -17.71 9.23 -9.13
N VAL A 54 -17.44 8.27 -10.02
CA VAL A 54 -18.20 8.10 -11.26
C VAL A 54 -19.67 7.80 -10.97
N ILE A 55 -19.96 6.86 -10.07
CA ILE A 55 -21.33 6.49 -9.67
C ILE A 55 -22.08 7.71 -9.14
N ASN A 56 -21.48 8.45 -8.19
CA ASN A 56 -22.09 9.63 -7.59
C ASN A 56 -22.38 10.73 -8.63
N ALA A 57 -21.54 10.86 -9.64
CA ALA A 57 -21.71 11.85 -10.70
C ALA A 57 -22.83 11.49 -11.70
N ILE A 58 -23.01 10.20 -12.01
CA ILE A 58 -23.97 9.76 -13.04
C ILE A 58 -25.31 9.31 -12.49
N GLN A 59 -25.39 8.89 -11.23
CA GLN A 59 -26.61 8.43 -10.58
C GLN A 59 -27.78 9.45 -10.59
N PRO A 60 -27.57 10.77 -10.40
CA PRO A 60 -28.67 11.73 -10.43
C PRO A 60 -29.13 12.11 -11.85
N LEU A 61 -28.46 11.60 -12.89
CA LEU A 61 -28.78 11.92 -14.28
C LEU A 61 -29.88 11.00 -14.83
N ASP A 62 -30.51 11.43 -15.93
CA ASP A 62 -31.53 10.64 -16.62
C ASP A 62 -30.97 9.29 -17.12
N PRO A 63 -31.57 8.14 -16.72
CA PRO A 63 -31.15 6.80 -17.15
C PRO A 63 -31.11 6.59 -18.67
N THR A 64 -31.88 7.36 -19.44
CA THR A 64 -31.94 7.29 -20.91
C THR A 64 -30.83 8.08 -21.60
N ARG A 65 -30.08 8.91 -20.85
CA ARG A 65 -28.98 9.71 -21.38
C ARG A 65 -27.87 8.81 -21.93
N ARG A 66 -27.36 9.20 -23.09
CA ARG A 66 -26.26 8.51 -23.79
C ARG A 66 -24.94 8.72 -23.04
N CYS A 67 -24.22 7.62 -22.85
CA CYS A 67 -22.86 7.54 -22.30
C CYS A 67 -21.93 6.98 -23.37
N TYR A 68 -20.64 7.36 -23.31
CA TYR A 68 -19.63 6.85 -24.21
C TYR A 68 -18.48 6.28 -23.41
N ARG A 69 -18.10 5.03 -23.68
CA ARG A 69 -16.94 4.38 -23.10
C ARG A 69 -15.83 4.32 -24.13
N MET A 70 -14.64 4.80 -23.77
CA MET A 70 -13.45 4.69 -24.61
C MET A 70 -12.83 3.29 -24.46
N ILE A 71 -12.61 2.60 -25.57
CA ILE A 71 -11.96 1.29 -25.64
C ILE A 71 -10.97 1.32 -26.80
N GLY A 72 -9.67 1.27 -26.51
CA GLY A 72 -8.62 1.21 -27.55
C GLY A 72 -8.68 2.36 -28.58
N GLY A 73 -9.16 3.53 -28.18
CA GLY A 73 -9.33 4.70 -29.06
C GLY A 73 -10.69 4.81 -29.76
N VAL A 74 -11.59 3.82 -29.60
CA VAL A 74 -12.96 3.87 -30.13
C VAL A 74 -13.95 4.20 -29.01
N LEU A 75 -14.91 5.10 -29.28
CA LEU A 75 -16.00 5.40 -28.36
C LEU A 75 -17.18 4.46 -28.61
N VAL A 76 -17.51 3.65 -27.62
CA VAL A 76 -18.69 2.78 -27.63
C VAL A 76 -19.83 3.49 -26.94
N GLU A 77 -20.92 3.69 -27.67
CA GLU A 77 -22.14 4.26 -27.15
C GLU A 77 -22.89 3.26 -26.26
N ARG A 78 -23.36 3.73 -25.11
CA ARG A 78 -24.26 3.05 -24.17
C ARG A 78 -25.21 4.05 -23.54
N THR A 79 -26.05 3.59 -22.62
CA THR A 79 -26.92 4.43 -21.81
C THR A 79 -26.57 4.35 -20.33
N ILE A 80 -26.96 5.36 -19.52
CA ILE A 80 -26.72 5.33 -18.07
C ILE A 80 -27.32 4.08 -17.42
N LYS A 81 -28.52 3.65 -17.86
CA LYS A 81 -29.15 2.41 -17.40
C LYS A 81 -28.30 1.14 -17.60
N GLU A 82 -27.41 1.12 -18.59
CA GLU A 82 -26.50 -0.01 -18.86
C GLU A 82 -25.15 0.16 -18.18
N VAL A 83 -24.66 1.40 -18.06
CA VAL A 83 -23.33 1.69 -17.51
C VAL A 83 -23.33 1.66 -15.99
N LEU A 84 -24.33 2.24 -15.35
CA LEU A 84 -24.42 2.34 -13.88
C LEU A 84 -24.32 0.97 -13.18
N PRO A 85 -25.11 -0.07 -13.55
CA PRO A 85 -24.97 -1.39 -12.94
C PRO A 85 -23.61 -2.04 -13.23
N ALA A 86 -23.02 -1.79 -14.40
CA ALA A 86 -21.70 -2.34 -14.74
C ALA A 86 -20.58 -1.72 -13.89
N VAL A 87 -20.62 -0.41 -13.66
CA VAL A 87 -19.64 0.29 -12.79
C VAL A 87 -19.81 -0.14 -11.34
N GLN A 88 -21.05 -0.30 -10.87
CA GLN A 88 -21.36 -0.78 -9.53
C GLN A 88 -20.85 -2.21 -9.29
N GLN A 89 -21.15 -3.13 -10.21
CA GLN A 89 -20.70 -4.52 -10.12
C GLN A 89 -19.17 -4.63 -10.13
N ASN A 90 -18.49 -3.83 -10.95
CA ASN A 90 -17.03 -3.80 -10.98
C ASN A 90 -16.45 -3.31 -9.65
N LYS A 91 -17.02 -2.23 -9.09
CA LYS A 91 -16.62 -1.72 -7.77
C LYS A 91 -16.75 -2.80 -6.69
N GLU A 92 -17.91 -3.46 -6.60
CA GLU A 92 -18.15 -4.53 -5.63
C GLU A 92 -17.17 -5.71 -5.83
N GLY A 93 -16.88 -6.05 -7.08
CA GLY A 93 -15.87 -7.06 -7.41
C GLY A 93 -14.48 -6.70 -6.88
N ILE A 94 -14.07 -5.44 -7.01
CA ILE A 94 -12.78 -4.95 -6.49
C ILE A 94 -12.78 -4.98 -4.96
N GLU A 95 -13.86 -4.57 -4.29
CA GLU A 95 -13.99 -4.61 -2.83
C GLU A 95 -13.84 -6.04 -2.28
N VAL A 96 -14.41 -7.04 -2.97
CA VAL A 96 -14.23 -8.46 -2.62
C VAL A 96 -12.76 -8.88 -2.75
N VAL A 97 -12.07 -8.42 -3.79
CA VAL A 97 -10.62 -8.71 -3.97
C VAL A 97 -9.80 -8.05 -2.86
N ILE A 98 -10.08 -6.79 -2.50
CA ILE A 98 -9.45 -6.08 -1.39
C ILE A 98 -9.64 -6.86 -0.08
N SER A 99 -10.86 -7.35 0.19
CA SER A 99 -11.14 -8.16 1.38
C SER A 99 -10.27 -9.43 1.42
N ARG A 100 -10.16 -10.16 0.30
CA ARG A 100 -9.30 -11.35 0.19
C ARG A 100 -7.82 -11.04 0.37
N LEU A 101 -7.34 -9.91 -0.15
CA LEU A 101 -5.96 -9.47 0.03
C LEU A 101 -5.68 -9.09 1.49
N ASN A 102 -6.62 -8.45 2.17
CA ASN A 102 -6.51 -8.16 3.60
C ASN A 102 -6.42 -9.45 4.44
N GLU A 103 -7.23 -10.47 4.13
CA GLU A 103 -7.10 -11.77 4.79
C GLU A 103 -5.74 -12.43 4.53
N ALA A 104 -5.23 -12.34 3.30
CA ALA A 104 -3.90 -12.87 2.96
C ALA A 104 -2.79 -12.14 3.72
N LEU A 105 -2.92 -10.82 3.86
CA LEU A 105 -2.02 -9.97 4.62
C LEU A 105 -2.04 -10.35 6.11
N GLU A 106 -3.21 -10.55 6.70
CA GLU A 106 -3.33 -10.99 8.10
C GLU A 106 -2.75 -12.39 8.34
N ARG A 107 -2.91 -13.31 7.38
CA ARG A 107 -2.22 -14.61 7.44
C ARG A 107 -0.70 -14.46 7.43
N LYS A 108 -0.16 -13.57 6.59
CA LYS A 108 1.28 -13.30 6.51
C LYS A 108 1.83 -12.59 7.75
N LYS A 109 1.07 -11.67 8.35
CA LYS A 109 1.40 -11.07 9.65
C LYS A 109 1.53 -12.12 10.74
N LYS A 110 0.58 -13.06 10.83
CA LYS A 110 0.64 -14.16 11.80
C LYS A 110 1.87 -15.05 11.55
N GLU A 111 2.13 -15.41 10.29
CA GLU A 111 3.34 -16.16 9.91
C GLU A 111 4.61 -15.45 10.36
N LEU A 112 4.68 -14.12 10.21
CA LEU A 112 5.81 -13.31 10.65
C LEU A 112 5.97 -13.32 12.18
N THR A 113 4.89 -13.10 12.93
CA THR A 113 4.91 -13.11 14.40
C THR A 113 5.31 -14.48 14.96
N ASP A 114 4.80 -15.56 14.38
CA ASP A 114 5.17 -16.94 14.75
C ASP A 114 6.65 -17.20 14.46
N PHE A 115 7.16 -16.70 13.32
CA PHE A 115 8.56 -16.79 12.95
C PHE A 115 9.46 -16.00 13.91
N GLU A 116 9.10 -14.78 14.27
CA GLU A 116 9.82 -13.95 15.25
C GLU A 116 9.86 -14.60 16.63
N THR A 117 8.76 -15.21 17.06
CA THR A 117 8.63 -15.89 18.36
C THR A 117 9.47 -17.18 18.39
N LYS A 118 9.42 -17.97 17.32
CA LYS A 118 10.15 -19.24 17.19
C LYS A 118 11.67 -19.05 17.24
N TYR A 119 12.17 -18.01 16.60
CA TYR A 119 13.61 -17.75 16.49
C TYR A 119 14.12 -16.69 17.47
N LYS A 120 13.25 -16.12 18.32
CA LYS A 120 13.55 -15.00 19.24
C LYS A 120 14.41 -13.93 18.55
N ILE A 121 14.04 -13.57 17.33
CA ILE A 121 14.81 -12.65 16.50
C ILE A 121 14.89 -11.31 17.25
N ARG A 122 16.04 -11.05 17.88
CA ARG A 122 16.35 -9.72 18.40
C ARG A 122 16.89 -8.91 17.23
N ILE A 123 16.07 -8.01 16.70
CA ILE A 123 16.54 -6.95 15.81
C ILE A 123 17.48 -6.07 16.66
N ARG A 124 18.80 -6.27 16.53
CA ARG A 124 19.75 -5.26 17.00
C ARG A 124 19.67 -4.09 16.02
N LYS A 125 19.03 -3.01 16.45
CA LYS A 125 19.41 -1.68 15.95
C LYS A 125 20.86 -1.51 16.41
N ASN A 126 21.81 -1.43 15.49
CA ASN A 126 23.17 -1.11 15.87
C ASN A 126 23.13 0.31 16.44
N ASP A 127 23.26 0.45 17.75
CA ASP A 127 23.48 1.73 18.41
C ASP A 127 24.87 2.20 17.98
N GLY A 128 24.91 2.95 16.89
CA GLY A 128 26.14 3.33 16.22
C GLY A 128 26.02 4.64 15.46
N GLU A 129 25.27 5.61 15.98
CA GLU A 129 25.41 7.01 15.59
C GLU A 129 25.31 7.89 16.82
N SER A 130 26.47 8.24 17.39
CA SER A 130 26.63 9.43 18.20
C SER A 130 26.35 10.65 17.30
N MET A 131 25.13 11.17 17.33
CA MET A 131 24.86 12.51 16.83
C MET A 131 25.32 13.49 17.90
N ASP A 132 26.54 13.99 17.68
CA ASP A 132 27.13 15.12 18.35
C ASP A 132 26.26 16.36 18.08
N ASP A 133 25.59 16.84 19.13
CA ASP A 133 24.92 18.13 19.14
C ASP A 133 25.99 19.22 19.34
N ASN A 134 26.26 20.01 18.30
CA ASN A 134 26.31 21.48 18.39
C ASN A 134 26.90 22.07 17.10
N SER A 135 26.02 22.54 16.21
CA SER A 135 26.37 23.56 15.21
C SER A 135 25.13 24.39 14.89
N LYS A 136 24.78 25.29 15.82
CA LYS A 136 23.99 26.48 15.48
C LYS A 136 24.74 27.29 14.42
N LYS A 137 24.25 27.29 13.18
CA LYS A 137 24.43 28.42 12.26
C LYS A 137 23.14 28.67 11.47
N GLU A 138 22.79 29.94 11.49
CA GLU A 138 21.63 30.58 10.91
C GLU A 138 21.58 30.49 9.37
N GLY A 139 20.37 30.61 8.82
CA GLY A 139 20.15 31.33 7.56
C GLY A 139 19.88 30.50 6.31
N SER A 140 18.61 30.33 5.94
CA SER A 140 18.05 30.95 4.72
C SER A 140 16.63 30.45 4.47
N ALA A 141 15.68 31.38 4.57
CA ALA A 141 14.29 31.16 4.23
C ALA A 141 14.14 31.06 2.71
N GLN A 142 13.51 30.00 2.21
CA GLN A 142 12.86 30.04 0.89
C GLN A 142 11.68 29.07 0.84
N GLY A 143 10.58 29.47 1.49
CA GLY A 143 9.27 28.86 1.36
C GLY A 143 8.26 29.94 1.01
N VAL A 144 7.68 29.82 -0.18
CA VAL A 144 6.84 30.82 -0.85
C VAL A 144 5.54 31.08 -0.08
N LEU A 145 5.29 32.34 0.30
CA LEU A 145 4.01 32.82 0.84
C LEU A 145 3.14 33.33 -0.31
N VAL A 146 2.06 32.62 -0.62
CA VAL A 146 1.07 33.00 -1.62
C VAL A 146 0.06 33.95 -0.96
N GLY A 147 -0.02 35.19 -1.43
CA GLY A 147 -1.04 36.15 -0.95
C GLY A 147 -2.41 35.89 -1.58
N PRO A 148 -3.53 36.18 -0.88
CA PRO A 148 -4.86 36.06 -1.46
C PRO A 148 -5.10 37.16 -2.50
N ALA A 149 -5.48 36.76 -3.71
CA ALA A 149 -6.00 37.64 -4.74
C ALA A 149 -7.46 37.99 -4.41
N ASN A 150 -7.78 39.27 -4.29
CA ASN A 150 -9.13 39.81 -4.49
C ASN A 150 -9.04 41.33 -4.74
N ALA A 151 -9.32 41.74 -5.98
CA ALA A 151 -9.88 43.03 -6.36
C ALA A 151 -10.64 42.83 -7.68
#